data_AF-A0A6H2A4P0-F1
#
_entry.id   AF-A0A6H2A4P0-F1
#
_cell.length_a   1.000
_cell.length_b   1.000
_cell.length_c   1.000
_cell.angle_alpha   90.00
_cell.angle_beta   90.00
_cell.angle_gamma   90.00
#
_symmetry.space_group_name_H-M   'P 1'
#
loop_
_entity.id
_entity.type
_entity.pdbx_description
1 polymer ?
#
loop_
_entity_poly.entity_id
_entity_poly.type
_entity_poly.pdbx_seq_one_letter_code
_entity_poly.pdbx_strand_id
1 'polypeptide(L)'
;MNNETKLKECEQDKELKKTNIDTDDQTTIQKQIGEISVDAGIVWIGDPCYILHKNLDEIPQEIGRTWEEFCENIKEMKHGQQFNHNKNITGLGVVVGDFGGDGVYPVMAEIENDQVKSITINFY
;
A
#
# COMPACT_ATOMS: atom_id res chain seq x y z
N MET A 1 -10.52 -67.24 -7.31
CA MET A 1 -10.85 -65.94 -6.68
C MET A 1 -9.82 -65.70 -5.59
N ASN A 2 -8.84 -64.86 -5.88
CA ASN A 2 -7.64 -64.63 -5.06
C ASN A 2 -7.93 -63.58 -3.99
N ASN A 3 -7.85 -63.97 -2.72
CA ASN A 3 -8.08 -63.10 -1.55
C ASN A 3 -6.79 -62.57 -0.90
N GLU A 4 -5.63 -62.72 -1.54
CA GLU A 4 -4.34 -62.28 -0.97
C GLU A 4 -3.86 -60.89 -1.43
N THR A 5 -4.58 -60.23 -2.34
CA THR A 5 -4.13 -58.93 -2.89
C THR A 5 -4.64 -57.72 -2.09
N LYS A 6 -5.58 -57.89 -1.15
CA LYS A 6 -6.24 -56.76 -0.45
C LYS A 6 -5.63 -56.34 0.89
N LEU A 7 -4.58 -57.01 1.37
CA LEU A 7 -3.96 -56.72 2.67
C LEU A 7 -2.58 -56.08 2.60
N LYS A 8 -2.03 -55.85 1.39
CA LYS A 8 -0.74 -55.16 1.22
C LYS A 8 -0.85 -53.68 0.83
N GLU A 9 -2.05 -53.19 0.51
CA GLU A 9 -2.29 -51.76 0.23
C GLU A 9 -2.58 -50.94 1.50
N CYS A 10 -2.70 -51.55 2.69
CA CYS A 10 -3.03 -50.82 3.92
C CYS A 10 -1.80 -50.45 4.79
N GLU A 11 -0.62 -50.99 4.50
CA GLU A 11 0.58 -50.81 5.33
C GLU A 11 1.67 -49.95 4.69
N GLN A 12 1.56 -49.60 3.41
CA GLN A 12 2.52 -48.68 2.75
C GLN A 12 2.14 -47.20 2.87
N ASP A 13 0.93 -46.88 3.32
CA ASP A 13 0.45 -45.50 3.51
C ASP A 13 0.79 -44.90 4.88
N LYS A 14 1.59 -45.59 5.71
CA LYS A 14 1.95 -45.11 7.07
C LYS A 14 3.38 -44.61 7.22
N GLU A 15 4.16 -44.55 6.13
CA GLU A 15 5.57 -44.17 6.22
C GLU A 15 6.08 -43.16 5.18
N LEU A 16 5.20 -42.34 4.60
CA LEU A 16 5.64 -41.02 4.14
C LEU A 16 5.68 -40.05 5.33
N LYS A 17 6.81 -40.14 6.05
CA LYS A 17 7.49 -39.08 6.81
C LYS A 17 6.86 -37.71 6.52
N LYS A 18 6.08 -37.13 7.43
CA LYS A 18 6.60 -36.28 8.51
C LYS A 18 7.95 -35.63 8.16
N THR A 19 7.92 -34.76 7.17
CA THR A 19 8.74 -33.56 7.20
C THR A 19 7.76 -32.39 7.36
N ASN A 20 7.38 -32.12 8.61
CA ASN A 20 6.92 -30.79 8.98
C ASN A 20 8.14 -29.88 8.79
N ILE A 21 8.30 -29.39 7.56
CA ILE A 21 9.02 -28.16 7.35
C ILE A 21 7.96 -27.12 7.71
N ASP A 22 8.10 -26.52 8.88
CA ASP A 22 7.45 -25.25 9.20
C ASP A 22 8.03 -24.20 8.23
N THR A 23 7.61 -24.25 6.96
CA THR A 23 7.68 -23.09 6.11
C THR A 23 6.49 -22.25 6.52
N ASP A 24 6.79 -21.17 7.25
CA ASP A 24 5.98 -19.96 7.32
C ASP A 24 5.59 -19.59 5.89
N ASP A 25 4.48 -20.16 5.40
CA ASP A 25 3.98 -19.98 4.03
C ASP A 25 3.36 -18.59 3.99
N GLN A 26 4.23 -17.60 3.82
CA GLN A 26 3.84 -16.20 3.75
C GLN A 26 2.86 -16.05 2.61
N THR A 27 1.59 -15.91 2.97
CA THR A 27 0.51 -15.78 2.00
C THR A 27 0.53 -14.35 1.50
N THR A 28 1.00 -14.16 0.27
CA THR A 28 0.98 -12.85 -0.40
C THR A 28 -0.21 -12.77 -1.34
N ILE A 29 -1.08 -11.77 -1.13
CA ILE A 29 -2.28 -11.54 -1.92
C ILE A 29 -2.20 -10.16 -2.57
N GLN A 30 -2.49 -10.09 -3.87
CA GLN A 30 -2.73 -8.82 -4.57
C GLN A 30 -4.22 -8.66 -4.82
N LYS A 31 -4.78 -7.51 -4.44
CA LYS A 31 -6.18 -7.18 -4.72
C LYS A 31 -6.37 -5.68 -4.97
N GLN A 32 -7.34 -5.34 -5.80
CA GLN A 32 -7.83 -3.96 -5.88
C GLN A 32 -8.58 -3.65 -4.57
N ILE A 33 -8.18 -2.57 -3.91
CA ILE A 33 -8.79 -2.12 -2.64
C ILE A 33 -9.70 -0.91 -2.82
N GLY A 34 -9.66 -0.27 -4.00
CA GLY A 34 -10.49 0.87 -4.33
C GLY A 34 -10.03 1.55 -5.61
N GLU A 35 -10.48 2.78 -5.77
CA GLU A 35 -10.16 3.68 -6.88
C GLU A 35 -10.01 5.10 -6.32
N ILE A 36 -9.23 5.94 -6.99
CA ILE A 36 -9.14 7.36 -6.70
C ILE A 36 -9.54 8.18 -7.93
N SER A 37 -10.36 9.20 -7.71
CA SER A 37 -10.62 10.23 -8.71
C SER A 37 -9.58 11.33 -8.56
N VAL A 38 -8.90 11.70 -9.65
CA VAL A 38 -7.93 12.79 -9.65
C VAL A 38 -8.37 13.87 -10.63
N ASP A 39 -8.49 15.09 -10.14
CA ASP A 39 -8.91 16.28 -10.89
C ASP A 39 -7.71 17.16 -11.23
N ALA A 40 -6.98 17.62 -10.21
CA ALA A 40 -5.84 18.53 -10.37
C ALA A 40 -4.52 17.88 -10.88
N GLY A 41 -4.53 16.58 -11.19
CA GLY A 41 -3.34 15.83 -11.62
C GLY A 41 -2.27 15.62 -10.55
N ILE A 42 -2.69 15.59 -9.27
CA ILE A 42 -1.83 15.36 -8.11
C ILE A 42 -2.47 14.41 -7.10
N VAL A 43 -1.65 13.64 -6.37
CA VAL A 43 -2.05 12.77 -5.25
C VAL A 43 -1.17 13.03 -4.04
N TRP A 44 -1.78 13.14 -2.86
CA TRP A 44 -1.09 13.15 -1.57
C TRP A 44 -1.05 11.75 -0.94
N ILE A 45 0.12 11.36 -0.45
CA ILE A 45 0.36 10.13 0.31
C ILE A 45 0.92 10.51 1.68
N GLY A 46 0.11 10.40 2.72
CA GLY A 46 0.48 10.71 4.10
C GLY A 46 -0.69 10.51 5.05
N ASP A 47 -0.47 10.69 6.34
CA ASP A 47 -1.53 10.55 7.35
C ASP A 47 -2.52 11.73 7.24
N PRO A 48 -3.83 11.46 7.03
CA PRO A 48 -4.85 12.50 6.93
C PRO A 48 -4.92 13.42 8.15
N CYS A 49 -4.47 12.98 9.33
CA CYS A 49 -4.46 13.80 10.54
C CYS A 49 -3.61 15.07 10.39
N TYR A 50 -2.65 15.10 9.46
CA TYR A 50 -1.84 16.29 9.20
C TYR A 50 -2.45 17.27 8.20
N ILE A 51 -3.55 16.89 7.53
CA ILE A 51 -4.27 17.76 6.59
C ILE A 51 -5.65 18.13 7.14
N LEU A 52 -6.33 17.17 7.75
CA LEU A 52 -7.67 17.31 8.32
C LEU A 52 -7.58 17.59 9.83
N HIS A 53 -6.92 18.68 10.20
CA HIS A 53 -6.75 19.06 11.60
C HIS A 53 -7.71 20.18 12.02
N LYS A 54 -8.24 20.10 13.25
CA LYS A 54 -9.15 21.13 13.81
C LYS A 54 -8.43 22.41 14.22
N ASN A 55 -7.16 22.29 14.59
CA ASN A 55 -6.31 23.40 15.00
C ASN A 55 -5.21 23.64 13.95
N LEU A 56 -5.27 24.78 13.27
CA LEU A 56 -4.32 25.16 12.22
C LEU A 56 -2.91 25.40 12.76
N ASP A 57 -2.77 25.74 14.05
CA ASP A 57 -1.46 25.96 14.67
C ASP A 57 -0.68 24.65 14.93
N GLU A 58 -1.35 23.51 14.80
CA GLU A 58 -0.77 22.17 14.95
C GLU A 58 -0.43 21.51 13.61
N ILE A 59 -0.82 22.13 12.49
CA ILE A 59 -0.48 21.64 11.15
C ILE A 59 1.01 21.91 10.89
N PRO A 60 1.76 20.94 10.36
CA PRO A 60 3.14 21.14 9.95
C PRO A 60 3.27 22.30 8.97
N GLN A 61 4.24 23.19 9.20
CA GLN A 61 4.33 24.43 8.44
C GLN A 61 4.72 24.23 6.98
N GLU A 62 5.43 23.14 6.67
CA GLU A 62 6.00 22.92 5.34
C GLU A 62 4.95 22.65 4.26
N ILE A 63 3.80 22.04 4.60
CA ILE A 63 2.72 21.79 3.64
C ILE A 63 1.94 23.07 3.29
N GLY A 64 2.04 24.12 4.11
CA GLY A 64 1.23 25.32 4.02
C GLY A 64 -0.04 25.24 4.89
N ARG A 65 -0.66 26.40 5.12
CA ARG A 65 -1.88 26.56 5.92
C ARG A 65 -3.13 26.72 5.06
N THR A 66 -2.94 27.00 3.78
CA THR A 66 -3.99 27.24 2.80
C THR A 66 -3.73 26.38 1.57
N TRP A 67 -4.75 26.22 0.74
CA TRP A 67 -4.61 25.52 -0.54
C TRP A 67 -3.65 26.26 -1.47
N GLU A 68 -3.72 27.59 -1.49
CA GLU A 68 -2.84 28.44 -2.28
C GLU A 68 -1.37 28.28 -1.87
N GLU A 69 -1.08 28.26 -0.57
CA GLU A 69 0.26 27.99 -0.07
C GLU A 69 0.74 26.58 -0.46
N PHE A 70 -0.14 25.58 -0.35
CA PHE A 70 0.17 24.22 -0.79
C PHE A 70 0.53 24.18 -2.28
N CYS A 71 -0.27 24.82 -3.15
CA CYS A 71 0.01 24.93 -4.58
C CYS A 71 1.34 25.62 -4.86
N GLU A 72 1.66 26.71 -4.16
CA GLU A 72 2.94 27.40 -4.30
C GLU A 72 4.13 26.53 -3.85
N ASN A 73 3.94 25.71 -2.81
CA ASN A 73 4.97 24.80 -2.32
C ASN A 73 5.30 23.66 -3.29
N ILE A 74 4.38 23.30 -4.18
CA ILE A 74 4.54 22.19 -5.15
C ILE A 74 4.76 22.67 -6.58
N LYS A 75 4.76 23.97 -6.85
CA LYS A 75 4.77 24.52 -8.22
C LYS A 75 6.00 24.11 -9.05
N GLU A 76 7.14 23.91 -8.39
CA GLU A 76 8.41 23.52 -9.03
C GLU A 76 8.65 22.00 -8.97
N MET A 77 7.69 21.24 -8.44
CA MET A 77 7.78 19.78 -8.39
C MET A 77 7.74 19.20 -9.81
N LYS A 78 8.64 18.26 -10.10
CA LYS A 78 8.61 17.50 -11.37
C LYS A 78 7.66 16.32 -11.33
N HIS A 79 7.89 15.37 -10.43
CA HIS A 79 7.09 14.14 -10.32
C HIS A 79 6.62 13.87 -8.90
N GLY A 80 7.41 14.30 -7.90
CA GLY A 80 7.08 14.12 -6.49
C GLY A 80 7.88 15.04 -5.58
N GLN A 81 7.32 15.34 -4.41
CA GLN A 81 7.94 16.15 -3.36
C GLN A 81 7.58 15.60 -1.99
N GLN A 82 8.61 15.34 -1.17
CA GLN A 82 8.47 14.97 0.23
C GLN A 82 8.34 16.23 1.07
N PHE A 83 7.42 16.23 2.03
CA PHE A 83 7.31 17.24 3.07
C PHE A 83 7.79 16.69 4.41
N ASN A 84 8.29 17.56 5.28
CA ASN A 84 8.70 17.19 6.64
C ASN A 84 7.73 17.75 7.68
N HIS A 85 7.73 17.12 8.84
CA HIS A 85 7.16 17.71 10.03
C HIS A 85 8.00 18.91 10.50
N ASN A 86 7.43 19.67 11.44
CA ASN A 86 8.14 20.73 12.14
C ASN A 86 9.47 20.20 12.72
N LYS A 87 10.50 21.07 12.74
CA LYS A 87 11.88 20.73 13.15
C LYS A 87 12.60 19.75 12.20
N ASN A 88 12.22 19.73 10.92
CA ASN A 88 12.86 18.95 9.86
C ASN A 88 12.85 17.43 10.11
N ILE A 89 11.80 16.90 10.76
CA ILE A 89 11.61 15.46 10.89
C ILE A 89 10.92 14.97 9.62
N THR A 90 11.59 14.12 8.85
CA THR A 90 11.08 13.61 7.57
C THR A 90 9.85 12.71 7.75
N GLY A 91 9.03 12.60 6.70
CA GLY A 91 7.94 11.62 6.67
C GLY A 91 6.53 12.17 6.89
N LEU A 92 6.31 13.49 6.74
CA LEU A 92 4.96 14.06 6.80
C LEU A 92 4.06 13.46 5.71
N GLY A 93 4.60 13.43 4.50
CA GLY A 93 3.96 12.80 3.35
C GLY A 93 4.61 13.24 2.05
N VAL A 94 4.17 12.63 0.97
CA VAL A 94 4.67 12.84 -0.38
C VAL A 94 3.49 13.28 -1.23
N VAL A 95 3.67 14.36 -1.99
CA VAL A 95 2.81 14.65 -3.13
C VAL A 95 3.47 14.09 -4.38
N VAL A 96 2.69 13.44 -5.23
CA VAL A 96 3.09 13.01 -6.57
C VAL A 96 2.18 13.67 -7.60
N GLY A 97 2.70 13.94 -8.79
CA GLY A 97 1.95 14.60 -9.86
C GLY A 97 2.44 14.21 -11.23
N ASP A 98 2.08 15.02 -12.23
CA ASP A 98 2.52 14.88 -13.64
C ASP A 98 1.98 13.65 -14.36
N PHE A 99 0.82 13.14 -13.93
CA PHE A 99 0.13 12.01 -14.59
C PHE A 99 -1.21 12.42 -15.25
N GLY A 100 -1.50 13.73 -15.32
CA GLY A 100 -2.76 14.25 -15.88
C GLY A 100 -3.93 14.29 -14.89
N GLY A 101 -4.90 15.14 -15.17
CA GLY A 101 -6.14 15.29 -14.39
C GLY A 101 -7.32 14.52 -14.99
N ASP A 102 -8.49 14.69 -14.38
CA ASP A 102 -9.79 14.19 -14.85
C ASP A 102 -9.90 12.67 -15.06
N GLY A 103 -9.31 11.89 -14.16
CA GLY A 103 -9.26 10.42 -14.26
C GLY A 103 -9.76 9.69 -13.02
N VAL A 104 -10.07 8.40 -13.19
CA VAL A 104 -10.32 7.46 -12.09
C VAL A 104 -9.36 6.28 -12.23
N TYR A 105 -8.54 6.07 -11.20
CA TYR A 105 -7.41 5.13 -11.26
C TYR A 105 -7.54 4.05 -10.19
N PRO A 106 -7.23 2.79 -10.50
CA PRO A 106 -7.34 1.69 -9.55
C PRO A 106 -6.23 1.76 -8.49
N VAL A 107 -6.59 1.45 -7.25
CA VAL A 107 -5.67 1.31 -6.12
C VAL A 107 -5.51 -0.17 -5.79
N MET A 108 -4.31 -0.69 -6.02
CA MET A 108 -3.94 -2.07 -5.74
C MET A 108 -3.20 -2.15 -4.40
N ALA A 109 -3.46 -3.18 -3.61
CA ALA A 109 -2.67 -3.50 -2.43
C ALA A 109 -2.04 -4.88 -2.53
N GLU A 110 -0.77 -4.98 -2.15
CA GLU A 110 -0.12 -6.24 -1.80
C GLU A 110 -0.23 -6.43 -0.29
N ILE A 111 -0.78 -7.57 0.13
CA ILE A 111 -0.99 -7.93 1.53
C ILE A 111 -0.15 -9.17 1.82
N GLU A 112 0.69 -9.08 2.85
CA GLU A 112 1.56 -10.14 3.33
C GLU A 112 1.29 -10.34 4.82
N ASN A 113 0.95 -11.57 5.24
CA ASN A 113 0.63 -11.89 6.64
C ASN A 113 -0.46 -10.97 7.25
N ASP A 114 -1.54 -10.76 6.51
CA ASP A 114 -2.66 -9.85 6.85
C ASP A 114 -2.30 -8.36 7.03
N GLN A 115 -1.07 -7.97 6.65
CA GLN A 115 -0.63 -6.58 6.69
C GLN A 115 -0.45 -6.02 5.28
N VAL A 116 -0.82 -4.75 5.10
CA VAL A 116 -0.54 -4.04 3.84
C VAL A 116 0.96 -3.85 3.73
N LYS A 117 1.54 -4.44 2.69
CA LYS A 117 2.97 -4.35 2.38
C LYS A 117 3.26 -3.24 1.38
N SER A 118 2.42 -3.11 0.35
CA SER A 118 2.55 -2.07 -0.65
C SER A 118 1.19 -1.63 -1.19
N ILE A 119 1.12 -0.39 -1.65
CA ILE A 119 -0.02 0.16 -2.40
C ILE A 119 0.52 0.69 -3.72
N THR A 120 -0.18 0.40 -4.81
CA THR A 120 0.16 0.85 -6.16
C THR A 120 -1.05 1.51 -6.78
N ILE A 121 -0.86 2.70 -7.34
CA ILE A 121 -1.83 3.36 -8.20
C ILE A 121 -1.28 3.32 -9.63
N ASN A 122 -2.09 2.83 -10.56
CA ASN A 122 -1.70 2.77 -11.97
C ASN A 122 -2.33 3.95 -12.72
N PHE A 123 -1.49 4.89 -13.15
CA PHE A 123 -1.88 5.99 -14.03
C PHE A 123 -1.66 5.59 -15.51
N TYR A 124 -2.50 6.09 -16.42
CA TYR A 124 -2.51 5.71 -17.85
C TYR A 124 -2.58 6.93 -18.75
#